data_AF-G2H275-F1
#
_entry.id   AF-G2H275-F1
#
_cell.length_a   1.000
_cell.length_b   1.000
_cell.length_c   1.000
_cell.angle_alpha   90.00
_cell.angle_beta   90.00
_cell.angle_gamma   90.00
#
_symmetry.space_group_name_H-M   'P 1'
#
loop_
_entity.id
_entity.type
_entity.pdbx_description
1 polymer ?
#
loop_
_entity_poly.entity_id
_entity_poly.type
_entity_poly.pdbx_seq_one_letter_code
_entity_poly.pdbx_strand_id
1 'polypeptide(L)'
;MKVHNSSIMPALFFIVFYAIAWTFASYLFDPSVPYDAIEALNWASNYEFGSPKNPYLVGAVMLPALFFNKLIPFDFYWYATHFLAISIGMFGIWLLSLRLFYCHVMAFFP
;
A
#
# COMPACT_ATOMS: atom_id res chain seq x y z
N MET A 1 -14.53 -16.72 -23.08
CA MET A 1 -15.05 -15.34 -23.11
C MET A 1 -13.91 -14.40 -22.76
N LYS A 2 -13.63 -13.40 -23.61
CA LYS A 2 -12.50 -12.47 -23.46
C LYS A 2 -12.83 -11.48 -22.34
N VAL A 3 -11.95 -11.35 -21.34
CA VAL A 3 -11.89 -10.14 -20.52
C VAL A 3 -11.82 -8.97 -21.50
N HIS A 4 -12.81 -8.09 -21.47
CA HIS A 4 -12.78 -6.95 -22.38
C HIS A 4 -11.69 -6.01 -21.88
N ASN A 5 -10.60 -5.86 -22.64
CA ASN A 5 -9.46 -5.00 -22.27
C ASN A 5 -9.87 -3.57 -21.85
N SER A 6 -11.08 -3.12 -22.22
CA SER A 6 -11.66 -1.83 -21.88
C SER A 6 -11.85 -1.58 -20.39
N SER A 7 -12.02 -2.62 -19.55
CA SER A 7 -12.24 -2.44 -18.09
C SER A 7 -10.96 -2.42 -17.25
N ILE A 8 -9.83 -2.86 -17.82
CA ILE A 8 -8.56 -2.98 -17.09
C ILE A 8 -7.94 -1.59 -16.88
N MET A 9 -7.91 -0.79 -17.94
CA MET A 9 -7.27 0.51 -17.93
C MET A 9 -7.92 1.50 -16.95
N PRO A 10 -9.28 1.58 -16.84
CA PRO A 10 -9.93 2.40 -15.82
C PRO A 10 -9.66 1.94 -14.38
N ALA A 11 -9.62 0.61 -14.14
CA ALA A 11 -9.34 0.06 -12.82
C ALA A 11 -7.90 0.37 -12.36
N LEU A 12 -6.92 0.14 -13.23
CA LEU A 12 -5.52 0.47 -12.95
C LEU A 12 -5.34 1.98 -12.74
N PHE A 13 -5.96 2.81 -13.58
CA PHE A 13 -5.91 4.26 -13.41
C PHE A 13 -6.45 4.70 -12.05
N PHE A 14 -7.61 4.17 -11.65
CA PHE A 14 -8.21 4.49 -10.35
C PHE A 14 -7.32 4.04 -9.18
N ILE A 15 -6.77 2.83 -9.21
CA ILE A 15 -5.91 2.30 -8.15
C ILE A 15 -4.63 3.13 -8.02
N VAL A 16 -3.99 3.47 -9.14
CA VAL A 16 -2.78 4.32 -9.15
C VAL A 16 -3.10 5.73 -8.67
N PHE A 17 -4.21 6.31 -9.16
CA PHE A 17 -4.65 7.63 -8.73
C PHE A 17 -4.96 7.64 -7.22
N TYR A 18 -5.63 6.61 -6.71
CA TYR A 18 -5.90 6.43 -5.28
C TYR A 18 -4.60 6.44 -4.46
N ALA A 19 -3.62 5.62 -4.84
CA ALA A 19 -2.34 5.54 -4.15
C ALA A 19 -1.63 6.91 -4.07
N ILE A 20 -1.55 7.60 -5.21
CA ILE A 20 -0.89 8.90 -5.33
C ILE A 20 -1.67 9.95 -4.53
N ALA A 21 -2.97 10.11 -4.79
CA ALA A 21 -3.79 11.13 -4.19
C ALA A 21 -3.78 11.04 -2.66
N TRP A 22 -3.94 9.84 -2.10
CA TRP A 22 -3.96 9.66 -0.65
C TRP A 22 -2.58 9.78 -0.01
N THR A 23 -1.51 9.34 -0.68
CA THR A 23 -0.14 9.59 -0.19
C THR A 23 0.12 11.08 -0.02
N PHE A 24 -0.18 11.89 -1.05
CA PHE A 24 0.04 13.33 -0.99
C PHE A 24 -0.94 14.03 -0.05
N ALA A 25 -2.21 13.62 -0.03
CA ALA A 25 -3.19 14.20 0.89
C ALA A 25 -2.76 13.99 2.36
N SER A 26 -2.41 12.76 2.76
CA SER A 26 -1.95 12.49 4.12
C SER A 26 -0.67 13.24 4.45
N TYR A 27 0.34 13.17 3.57
CA TYR A 27 1.61 13.87 3.80
C TYR A 27 1.47 15.39 3.95
N LEU A 28 0.60 16.03 3.15
CA LEU A 28 0.44 17.49 3.16
C LEU A 28 -0.46 18.00 4.28
N PHE A 29 -1.49 17.25 4.67
CA PHE A 29 -2.51 17.73 5.61
C PHE A 29 -2.34 17.19 7.04
N ASP A 30 -1.69 16.06 7.22
CA ASP A 30 -1.40 15.48 8.54
C ASP A 30 -0.14 14.60 8.47
N PRO A 31 1.08 15.20 8.58
CA PRO A 31 2.32 14.44 8.48
C PRO A 31 2.63 13.59 9.73
N SER A 32 1.66 13.40 10.64
CA SER A 32 1.89 12.62 11.84
C SER A 32 1.74 11.11 11.59
N VAL A 33 2.85 10.39 11.75
CA VAL A 33 2.84 8.93 11.66
C VAL A 33 2.32 8.30 12.96
N PRO A 34 1.51 7.23 12.88
CA PRO A 34 1.00 6.53 14.06
C PRO A 34 2.12 5.80 14.81
N TYR A 35 1.85 5.43 16.06
CA TYR A 35 2.80 4.68 16.89
C TYR A 35 3.28 3.37 16.20
N ASP A 36 2.36 2.65 15.56
CA ASP A 36 2.67 1.41 14.82
C ASP A 36 3.71 1.62 13.71
N ALA A 37 3.78 2.82 13.12
CA ALA A 37 4.79 3.16 12.12
C ALA A 37 6.20 3.23 12.72
N ILE A 38 6.29 3.83 13.91
CA ILE A 38 7.55 3.92 14.67
C ILE A 38 7.97 2.53 15.13
N GLU A 39 7.03 1.72 15.60
CA GLU A 39 7.30 0.33 16.01
C GLU A 39 7.79 -0.50 14.82
N ALA A 40 7.16 -0.38 13.66
CA ALA A 40 7.60 -1.03 12.42
C ALA A 40 9.02 -0.62 12.00
N LEU A 41 9.38 0.66 12.13
CA LEU A 41 10.73 1.14 11.86
C LEU A 41 11.76 0.60 12.85
N ASN A 42 11.37 0.46 14.13
CA ASN A 42 12.21 -0.14 15.16
C ASN A 42 12.48 -1.62 14.87
N TRP A 43 11.46 -2.39 14.45
CA TRP A 43 11.64 -3.78 14.03
C TRP A 43 12.64 -3.88 12.88
N ALA A 44 12.59 -2.96 11.91
CA ALA A 44 13.57 -2.91 10.84
C ALA A 44 14.98 -2.57 11.30
N SER A 45 15.09 -1.58 12.19
CA SER A 45 16.37 -1.11 12.73
C SER A 45 17.09 -2.19 13.53
N ASN A 46 16.34 -3.02 14.24
CA ASN A 46 16.86 -4.11 15.08
C ASN A 46 16.95 -5.45 14.33
N TYR A 47 16.64 -5.49 13.03
CA TYR A 47 16.56 -6.72 12.24
C TYR A 47 15.59 -7.77 12.81
N GLU A 48 14.57 -7.32 13.56
CA GLU A 48 13.52 -8.15 14.17
C GLU A 48 12.39 -8.46 13.18
N PHE A 49 12.76 -8.95 11.99
CA PHE A 49 11.85 -9.27 10.90
C PHE A 49 11.04 -10.53 11.17
N GLY A 50 10.45 -10.71 12.35
CA GLY A 50 9.79 -11.96 12.70
C GLY A 50 10.02 -12.36 14.14
N SER A 51 9.07 -11.98 14.98
CA SER A 51 8.96 -12.46 16.36
C SER A 51 7.48 -12.81 16.62
N PRO A 52 7.13 -13.45 17.74
CA PRO A 52 5.71 -13.63 18.11
C PRO A 52 4.89 -12.33 18.12
N LYS A 53 5.56 -11.17 18.21
CA LYS A 53 4.95 -9.84 18.23
C LYS A 53 5.11 -9.06 16.91
N ASN A 54 6.08 -9.42 16.06
CA ASN A 54 6.50 -8.59 14.92
C ASN A 54 6.34 -9.34 13.59
N PRO A 55 5.47 -8.90 12.66
CA PRO A 55 5.32 -9.54 11.35
C PRO A 55 6.55 -9.38 10.46
N TYR A 56 6.97 -10.48 9.82
CA TYR A 56 8.11 -10.52 8.88
C TYR A 56 8.02 -9.43 7.80
N LEU A 57 6.86 -9.31 7.15
CA LEU A 57 6.67 -8.40 6.03
C LEU A 57 6.80 -6.92 6.42
N VAL A 58 6.24 -6.54 7.55
CA VAL A 58 6.17 -5.12 7.96
C VAL A 58 7.57 -4.57 8.23
N GLY A 59 8.39 -5.30 9.00
CA GLY A 59 9.78 -4.91 9.22
C GLY A 59 10.60 -4.89 7.92
N ALA A 60 10.42 -5.88 7.04
CA ALA A 60 11.13 -5.92 5.76
C ALA A 60 10.75 -4.75 4.83
N VAL A 61 9.49 -4.33 4.84
CA VAL A 61 9.02 -3.15 4.10
C VAL A 61 9.56 -1.84 4.70
N MET A 62 9.92 -1.80 5.98
CA MET A 62 10.52 -0.60 6.60
C MET A 62 12.04 -0.51 6.41
N LEU A 63 12.73 -1.58 6.00
CA LEU A 63 14.18 -1.55 5.74
C LEU A 63 14.62 -0.44 4.77
N PRO A 64 13.97 -0.23 3.59
CA PRO A 64 14.36 0.82 2.68
C PRO A 64 14.23 2.23 3.29
N ALA A 65 13.32 2.45 4.25
CA ALA A 65 13.20 3.71 4.96
C ALA A 65 14.51 4.10 5.66
N LEU A 66 15.26 3.11 6.18
CA LEU A 66 16.55 3.33 6.84
C LEU A 66 17.66 3.71 5.86
N PHE A 67 17.65 3.15 4.65
CA PHE A 67 18.65 3.43 3.62
C PHE A 67 18.39 4.75 2.90
N PHE A 68 17.13 5.12 2.71
CA PHE A 68 16.71 6.31 1.96
C PHE A 68 16.30 7.49 2.85
N ASN A 69 16.53 7.43 4.17
CA ASN A 69 16.14 8.47 5.12
C ASN A 69 16.69 9.88 4.81
N LYS A 70 17.79 9.98 4.07
CA LYS A 70 18.36 11.27 3.61
C LYS A 70 17.67 11.84 2.38
N LEU A 71 16.98 11.01 1.59
CA LEU A 71 16.35 11.39 0.34
C LEU A 71 14.83 11.56 0.50
N ILE A 72 14.21 10.71 1.32
CA ILE A 72 12.77 10.64 1.47
C ILE A 72 12.42 10.79 2.96
N PRO A 73 11.60 11.79 3.34
CA PRO A 73 11.06 11.92 4.68
C PRO A 73 10.32 10.64 5.13
N PHE A 74 10.46 10.27 6.41
CA PHE A 74 9.90 9.01 6.92
C PHE A 74 8.37 8.96 6.85
N ASP A 75 7.71 10.08 7.16
CA ASP A 75 6.28 10.28 7.02
C ASP A 75 5.80 10.06 5.59
N PHE A 76 6.47 10.67 4.61
CA PHE A 76 6.17 10.44 3.19
C PHE A 76 6.33 8.96 2.82
N TYR A 77 7.44 8.34 3.24
CA TYR A 77 7.70 6.93 2.98
C TYR A 77 6.62 6.02 3.58
N TRP A 78 6.20 6.31 4.82
CA TRP A 78 5.14 5.59 5.51
C TRP A 78 3.83 5.65 4.74
N TYR A 79 3.34 6.85 4.39
CA TYR A 79 2.09 6.97 3.63
C TYR A 79 2.19 6.31 2.26
N ALA A 80 3.31 6.48 1.56
CA ALA A 80 3.52 5.88 0.24
C ALA A 80 3.42 4.35 0.30
N THR A 81 4.11 3.71 1.25
CA THR A 81 4.07 2.26 1.42
C THR A 81 2.72 1.76 1.92
N HIS A 82 2.06 2.51 2.81
CA HIS A 82 0.73 2.19 3.32
C HIS A 82 -0.34 2.18 2.21
N PHE A 83 -0.43 3.27 1.43
CA PHE A 83 -1.41 3.35 0.33
C PHE A 83 -1.05 2.44 -0.85
N LEU A 84 0.24 2.12 -1.05
CA LEU A 84 0.65 1.09 -1.99
C LEU A 84 0.12 -0.29 -1.56
N ALA A 85 0.22 -0.65 -0.28
CA ALA A 85 -0.30 -1.93 0.23
C ALA A 85 -1.83 -2.03 0.04
N ILE A 86 -2.56 -0.96 0.35
CA ILE A 86 -4.02 -0.88 0.10
C ILE A 86 -4.30 -1.06 -1.40
N SER A 87 -3.56 -0.40 -2.26
CA SER A 87 -3.73 -0.45 -3.72
C SER A 87 -3.48 -1.85 -4.29
N ILE A 88 -2.48 -2.58 -3.75
CA ILE A 88 -2.26 -4.00 -4.08
C ILE A 88 -3.47 -4.84 -3.64
N GLY A 89 -4.02 -4.57 -2.45
CA GLY A 89 -5.24 -5.22 -1.97
C GLY A 89 -6.45 -4.97 -2.88
N MET A 90 -6.67 -3.72 -3.28
CA MET A 90 -7.73 -3.32 -4.23
C MET A 90 -7.56 -4.05 -5.56
N PHE A 91 -6.33 -4.12 -6.08
CA PHE A 91 -6.04 -4.86 -7.30
C PHE A 91 -6.33 -6.36 -7.16
N GLY A 92 -5.97 -6.95 -6.02
CA GLY A 92 -6.27 -8.35 -5.69
C GLY A 92 -7.78 -8.64 -5.64
N ILE A 93 -8.55 -7.78 -4.98
CA ILE A 93 -10.03 -7.88 -4.91
C ILE A 93 -10.64 -7.74 -6.30
N TRP A 94 -10.13 -6.82 -7.12
CA TRP A 94 -10.58 -6.66 -8.50
C TRP A 94 -10.34 -7.93 -9.32
N LEU A 95 -9.14 -8.50 -9.27
CA LEU A 95 -8.82 -9.77 -9.93
C LEU A 95 -9.68 -10.94 -9.41
N LEU A 96 -9.91 -11.00 -8.09
CA LEU A 96 -10.75 -12.03 -7.48
C LEU A 96 -12.21 -11.91 -7.93
N SER A 97 -12.74 -10.69 -7.99
CA SER A 97 -14.11 -10.42 -8.44
C SER A 97 -14.31 -10.81 -9.90
N LEU A 98 -13.31 -10.55 -10.75
CA LEU A 98 -13.31 -11.02 -12.14
C LEU A 98 -13.32 -12.53 -12.24
N ARG A 99 -12.57 -13.21 -11.37
CA ARG A 99 -12.49 -14.67 -11.36
C ARG A 99 -13.79 -15.33 -10.86
N LEU A 100 -14.43 -14.77 -9.85
CA LEU A 100 -15.60 -15.36 -9.21
C LEU A 100 -16.91 -15.00 -9.90
N PHE A 101 -17.07 -13.72 -10.27
CA PHE A 101 -18.36 -13.18 -10.72
C PHE A 101 -18.37 -12.73 -12.17
N TYR A 102 -17.20 -12.66 -12.81
CA TYR A 102 -17.05 -12.11 -14.16
C TYR A 102 -17.62 -10.68 -14.31
N CYS A 103 -17.73 -9.95 -13.20
CA CYS A 103 -18.38 -8.64 -13.14
C CYS A 103 -17.35 -7.56 -12.79
N HIS A 104 -17.20 -6.60 -13.70
CA HIS A 104 -16.26 -5.48 -13.56
C HIS A 104 -16.75 -4.39 -12.59
N VAL A 105 -18.05 -4.32 -12.35
CA VAL A 105 -18.70 -3.25 -11.58
C VAL A 105 -18.61 -3.48 -10.07
N MET A 106 -18.73 -4.75 -9.63
CA MET A 106 -18.65 -5.10 -8.20
C MET A 106 -17.24 -4.95 -7.62
N ALA A 107 -16.23 -4.76 -8.46
CA ALA A 107 -14.84 -4.65 -8.02
C ALA A 107 -14.44 -3.24 -7.55
N PHE A 108 -15.29 -2.23 -7.75
CA PHE A 108 -15.02 -0.84 -7.38
C PHE A 108 -15.65 -0.42 -6.04
N PHE A 109 -16.62 -1.18 -5.53
CA PHE A 109 -17.29 -0.92 -4.27
C PHE A 109 -17.26 -2.20 -3.41
N PRO A 110 -16.22 -2.40 -2.58
CA PRO A 110 -16.39 -3.19 -1.37
C PRO A 110 -17.43 -2.55 -0.43
#